data_AF-A0A8E2EQ42-F1
#
_entry.id   AF-A0A8E2EQ42-F1
#
_cell.length_a   1.000
_cell.length_b   1.000
_cell.length_c   1.000
_cell.angle_alpha   90.00
_cell.angle_beta   90.00
_cell.angle_gamma   90.00
#
_symmetry.space_group_name_H-M   'P 1'
#
loop_
_entity.id
_entity.type
_entity.pdbx_description
1 polymer ?
#
loop_
_entity_poly.entity_id
_entity_poly.type
_entity_poly.pdbx_seq_one_letter_code
_entity_poly.pdbx_strand_id
1 'polypeptide(L)'
;MAKSLACQGALPDSIPWTKDCNFTQKIRPQELRDGGYIDLPGHFTDDLDISITSLFGRKKFENITNEDYTLLNPVLRLATKFLQQPQLMPFWYALFNPSCCRKIRNSSVHQFYDRYMYRIDLFQKGITVSQSRIALRLLQQMEACISIRFAPINTYGTTEPCTSRPGLPNFPSTHGSTILLDQSYLDILREYQILKTIPNFTQSTLDDPTHPSPTTASILRTRFHLAKTILHELCHAVKWATLAPQPTGLFSDSLIPSPTILRLPSQPKPGRRPHRLVPPLEPFFAHQRVAELGCAWEQLTFHGLIHPLCSLPSARWGLTLEKWPNTWSTHGKPERGTRARRAWSTKYAVSMAWVASLWREDFWRGVERFGAHELWPERVLGVREWREGAEWGEDDSEGWSSGDYENGIEGAEREKRDRRAVARANRLRVGEDEEDEEVSEEGDSSEGRVCDKEGVVRDGGWVGEGEGEEMEVEEW
;
A
#
# COMPACT_ATOMS: atom_id res chain seq x y z
N MET A 1 -1.23 58.42 15.37
CA MET A 1 -1.46 57.48 16.50
C MET A 1 -2.00 56.18 15.92
N ALA A 2 -1.10 55.26 15.56
CA ALA A 2 -1.42 53.91 15.15
C ALA A 2 -1.17 53.00 16.36
N LYS A 3 -2.22 52.33 16.87
CA LYS A 3 -2.06 51.28 17.88
C LYS A 3 -2.10 49.92 17.19
N SER A 4 -0.92 49.35 17.08
CA SER A 4 -0.63 47.92 16.97
C SER A 4 -1.48 47.13 17.98
N LEU A 5 -2.34 46.25 17.47
CA LEU A 5 -2.90 45.14 18.23
C LEU A 5 -2.15 43.88 17.78
N ALA A 6 -1.08 43.59 18.51
CA ALA A 6 -0.48 42.27 18.53
C ALA A 6 -1.49 41.32 19.18
N CYS A 7 -2.15 40.50 18.39
CA CYS A 7 -2.90 39.35 18.89
C CYS A 7 -1.90 38.24 19.24
N GLN A 8 -1.33 38.31 20.44
CA GLN A 8 -0.87 37.13 21.16
C GLN A 8 -2.12 36.39 21.66
N GLY A 9 -2.72 35.60 20.78
CA GLY A 9 -3.72 34.60 21.16
C GLY A 9 -3.02 33.26 21.30
N ALA A 10 -3.05 32.66 22.49
CA ALA A 10 -2.67 31.27 22.68
C ALA A 10 -3.43 30.40 21.66
N LEU A 11 -2.69 29.59 20.89
CA LEU A 11 -3.28 28.59 20.02
C LEU A 11 -4.13 27.65 20.89
N PRO A 12 -5.40 27.38 20.56
CA PRO A 12 -6.24 26.50 21.36
C PRO A 12 -5.62 25.10 21.39
N ASP A 13 -5.30 24.63 22.60
CA ASP A 13 -4.61 23.36 22.93
C ASP A 13 -5.36 22.07 22.51
N SER A 14 -6.44 22.14 21.72
CA SER A 14 -7.05 20.93 21.19
C SER A 14 -7.69 21.16 19.83
N ILE A 15 -6.93 20.78 18.82
CA ILE A 15 -7.39 20.66 17.44
C ILE A 15 -8.15 19.31 17.32
N PRO A 16 -9.41 19.24 16.84
CA PRO A 16 -10.26 18.04 16.92
C PRO A 16 -9.65 16.72 16.42
N TRP A 17 -8.79 16.73 15.40
CA TRP A 17 -8.13 15.51 14.87
C TRP A 17 -6.91 15.03 15.68
N THR A 18 -6.49 15.77 16.72
CA THR A 18 -5.38 15.37 17.60
C THR A 18 -5.77 14.37 18.67
N LYS A 19 -7.07 14.23 18.99
CA LYS A 19 -7.52 13.42 20.13
C LYS A 19 -7.45 11.91 19.88
N ASP A 20 -7.69 11.48 18.64
CA ASP A 20 -7.89 10.06 18.32
C ASP A 20 -6.72 9.42 17.55
N CYS A 21 -5.63 10.15 17.31
CA CYS A 21 -4.46 9.62 16.61
C CYS A 21 -3.19 9.73 17.46
N ASN A 22 -2.66 8.58 17.87
CA ASN A 22 -1.39 8.48 18.61
C ASN A 22 -0.23 9.19 17.88
N PHE A 23 -0.27 9.24 16.55
CA PHE A 23 0.73 9.95 15.76
C PHE A 23 0.74 11.46 16.04
N THR A 24 -0.43 12.09 16.09
CA THR A 24 -0.57 13.54 16.34
C THR A 24 -0.55 13.90 17.83
N GLN A 25 -0.68 12.92 18.71
CA GLN A 25 -0.40 13.08 20.14
C GLN A 25 1.10 13.22 20.42
N LYS A 26 1.95 12.57 19.62
CA LYS A 26 3.42 12.54 19.79
C LYS A 26 4.16 13.54 18.91
N ILE A 27 3.63 13.86 17.74
CA ILE A 27 4.22 14.83 16.81
C ILE A 27 3.31 16.04 16.71
N ARG A 28 3.87 17.22 16.97
CA ARG A 28 3.12 18.48 16.95
C ARG A 28 2.70 18.83 15.51
N PRO A 29 1.50 19.41 15.30
CA PRO A 29 1.07 19.85 13.98
C PRO A 29 2.04 20.82 13.29
N GLN A 30 2.71 21.68 14.05
CA GLN A 30 3.72 22.61 13.50
C GLN A 30 4.94 21.86 12.95
N GLU A 31 5.41 20.83 13.64
CA GLU A 31 6.54 20.00 13.18
C GLU A 31 6.18 19.29 11.85
N LEU A 32 4.93 18.85 11.69
CA LEU A 32 4.45 18.29 10.43
C LEU A 32 4.36 19.32 9.29
N ARG A 33 4.09 20.59 9.61
CA ARG A 33 4.11 21.68 8.61
C ARG A 33 5.53 22.04 8.22
N ASP A 34 6.39 22.26 9.20
CA ASP A 34 7.80 22.64 9.01
C ASP A 34 8.56 21.56 8.23
N GLY A 35 8.24 20.29 8.47
CA GLY A 35 8.78 19.16 7.71
C GLY A 35 8.13 18.90 6.34
N GLY A 36 7.15 19.72 5.93
CA GLY A 36 6.51 19.60 4.61
C GLY A 36 5.59 18.38 4.44
N TYR A 37 4.97 17.88 5.52
CA TYR A 37 4.08 16.71 5.49
C TYR A 37 2.59 17.09 5.31
N ILE A 38 2.21 18.30 5.72
CA ILE A 38 0.81 18.79 5.67
C ILE A 38 0.61 19.83 4.56
N ASP A 39 1.49 20.81 4.46
CA ASP A 39 1.35 21.91 3.53
C ASP A 39 2.22 21.67 2.28
N LEU A 40 1.84 22.27 1.17
CA LEU A 40 2.57 22.15 -0.08
C LEU A 40 3.67 23.23 -0.10
N PRO A 41 4.95 22.90 -0.36
CA PRO A 41 6.06 23.85 -0.24
C PRO A 41 6.09 24.94 -1.34
N GLY A 42 5.24 24.85 -2.36
CA GLY A 42 5.21 25.81 -3.47
C GLY A 42 3.99 25.64 -4.38
N HIS A 43 4.02 26.23 -5.57
CA HIS A 43 2.97 26.05 -6.57
C HIS A 43 2.99 24.61 -7.10
N PHE A 44 1.81 23.99 -7.23
CA PHE A 44 1.66 22.66 -7.80
C PHE A 44 1.24 22.72 -9.27
N THR A 45 1.90 21.93 -10.10
CA THR A 45 1.53 21.71 -11.50
C THR A 45 1.27 20.23 -11.72
N ASP A 46 0.11 19.91 -12.28
CA ASP A 46 -0.24 18.56 -12.76
C ASP A 46 0.14 18.49 -14.24
N ASP A 47 1.21 17.77 -14.57
CA ASP A 47 1.66 17.56 -15.95
C ASP A 47 1.48 16.10 -16.42
N LEU A 48 0.83 15.26 -15.60
CA LEU A 48 0.55 13.87 -15.90
C LEU A 48 -0.53 13.76 -17.00
N ASP A 49 -0.09 13.85 -18.24
CA ASP A 49 -0.94 13.79 -19.43
C ASP A 49 -1.03 12.37 -19.99
N ILE A 50 -1.78 11.53 -19.27
CA ILE A 50 -2.08 10.16 -19.68
C ILE A 50 -3.57 9.99 -19.99
N SER A 51 -3.86 9.20 -21.04
CA SER A 51 -5.23 8.78 -21.34
C SER A 51 -5.72 7.78 -20.30
N ILE A 52 -6.89 8.04 -19.70
CA ILE A 52 -7.51 7.14 -18.73
C ILE A 52 -7.83 5.81 -19.41
N THR A 53 -7.42 4.69 -18.81
CA THR A 53 -7.73 3.35 -19.32
C THR A 53 -9.24 3.10 -19.37
N SER A 54 -9.70 2.29 -20.33
CA SER A 54 -11.12 1.94 -20.47
C SER A 54 -11.68 1.20 -19.24
N LEU A 55 -10.80 0.52 -18.48
CA LEU A 55 -11.11 -0.07 -17.18
C LEU A 55 -11.73 0.93 -16.19
N PHE A 56 -11.34 2.21 -16.30
CA PHE A 56 -11.86 3.30 -15.48
C PHE A 56 -12.78 4.23 -16.27
N GLY A 57 -13.32 3.77 -17.41
CA GLY A 57 -14.24 4.56 -18.21
C GLY A 57 -15.52 4.93 -17.46
N ARG A 58 -16.11 6.07 -17.82
CA ARG A 58 -17.33 6.63 -17.23
C ARG A 58 -18.44 5.63 -16.96
N LYS A 59 -18.67 4.70 -17.89
CA LYS A 59 -19.73 3.67 -17.80
C LYS A 59 -19.55 2.68 -16.65
N LYS A 60 -18.35 2.59 -16.07
CA LYS A 60 -18.05 1.73 -14.92
C LYS A 60 -18.52 2.33 -13.61
N PHE A 61 -18.66 3.65 -13.56
CA PHE A 61 -19.08 4.37 -12.36
C PHE A 61 -20.60 4.48 -12.29
N GLU A 62 -21.18 3.79 -11.32
CA GLU A 62 -22.61 3.76 -11.06
C GLU A 62 -23.03 4.98 -10.23
N ASN A 63 -24.21 5.54 -10.55
CA ASN A 63 -24.89 6.56 -9.73
C ASN A 63 -24.09 7.86 -9.45
N ILE A 64 -23.10 8.21 -10.27
CA ILE A 64 -22.45 9.53 -10.25
C ILE A 64 -22.84 10.35 -11.49
N THR A 65 -22.70 11.67 -11.45
CA THR A 65 -22.92 12.55 -12.60
C THR A 65 -21.69 12.60 -13.53
N ASN A 66 -21.80 13.25 -14.70
CA ASN A 66 -20.62 13.45 -15.57
C ASN A 66 -19.67 14.50 -14.99
N GLU A 67 -20.23 15.48 -14.28
CA GLU A 67 -19.51 16.50 -13.53
C GLU A 67 -18.68 15.84 -12.43
N ASP A 68 -19.29 14.95 -11.64
CA ASP A 68 -18.59 14.15 -10.61
C ASP A 68 -17.47 13.30 -11.22
N TYR A 69 -17.75 12.61 -12.32
CA TYR A 69 -16.74 11.81 -12.99
C TYR A 69 -15.56 12.67 -13.47
N THR A 70 -15.81 13.90 -13.92
CA THR A 70 -14.76 14.82 -14.34
C THR A 70 -13.84 15.19 -13.16
N LEU A 71 -14.38 15.31 -11.94
CA LEU A 71 -13.58 15.52 -10.72
C LEU A 71 -12.61 14.36 -10.42
N LEU A 72 -12.95 13.15 -10.88
CA LEU A 72 -12.13 11.96 -10.71
C LEU A 72 -11.00 11.88 -11.74
N ASN A 73 -11.01 12.65 -12.83
CA ASN A 73 -10.02 12.52 -13.91
C ASN A 73 -8.56 12.49 -13.41
N PRO A 74 -8.10 13.39 -12.51
CA PRO A 74 -6.72 13.31 -11.99
C PRO A 74 -6.42 12.01 -11.23
N VAL A 75 -7.41 11.50 -10.49
CA VAL A 75 -7.32 10.24 -9.74
C VAL A 75 -7.18 9.07 -10.72
N LEU A 76 -8.03 9.03 -11.74
CA LEU A 76 -8.07 7.94 -12.71
C LEU A 76 -6.85 7.95 -13.62
N ARG A 77 -6.28 9.12 -13.94
CA ARG A 77 -4.99 9.25 -14.63
C ARG A 77 -3.86 8.65 -13.81
N LEU A 78 -3.76 9.03 -12.53
CA LEU A 78 -2.74 8.48 -11.63
C LEU A 78 -2.90 6.96 -11.46
N ALA A 79 -4.12 6.47 -11.24
CA ALA A 79 -4.39 5.04 -11.16
C ALA A 79 -4.04 4.31 -12.48
N THR A 80 -4.34 4.93 -13.63
CA THR A 80 -3.94 4.40 -14.94
C THR A 80 -2.42 4.32 -15.08
N LYS A 81 -1.69 5.34 -14.61
CA LYS A 81 -0.23 5.37 -14.68
C LYS A 81 0.39 4.24 -13.87
N PHE A 82 -0.06 4.02 -12.63
CA PHE A 82 0.33 2.84 -11.83
C PHE A 82 0.02 1.51 -12.55
N LEU A 83 -1.16 1.38 -13.16
CA LEU A 83 -1.55 0.16 -13.89
C LEU A 83 -0.75 -0.10 -15.16
N GLN A 84 -0.14 0.91 -15.74
CA GLN A 84 0.61 0.78 -16.99
C GLN A 84 2.12 0.82 -16.75
N GLN A 85 2.57 1.09 -15.51
CA GLN A 85 3.97 1.19 -15.17
C GLN A 85 4.69 -0.15 -15.37
N PRO A 86 5.70 -0.23 -16.25
CA PRO A 86 6.39 -1.50 -16.56
C PRO A 86 6.96 -2.21 -15.34
N GLN A 87 7.49 -1.45 -14.38
CA GLN A 87 8.11 -1.93 -13.15
C GLN A 87 7.11 -2.61 -12.21
N LEU A 88 5.81 -2.33 -12.35
CA LEU A 88 4.73 -2.93 -11.55
C LEU A 88 4.03 -4.09 -12.28
N MET A 89 4.32 -4.31 -13.57
CA MET A 89 3.75 -5.42 -14.35
C MET A 89 4.06 -6.83 -13.82
N PRO A 90 5.23 -7.11 -13.19
CA PRO A 90 5.49 -8.41 -12.58
C PRO A 90 4.41 -8.83 -11.58
N PHE A 91 3.89 -7.89 -10.78
CA PHE A 91 2.82 -8.14 -9.82
C PHE A 91 1.54 -8.59 -10.53
N TRP A 92 1.05 -7.78 -11.47
CA TRP A 92 -0.17 -8.06 -12.22
C TRP A 92 -0.07 -9.36 -13.01
N TYR A 93 1.06 -9.60 -13.68
CA TYR A 93 1.28 -10.84 -14.42
C TYR A 93 1.23 -12.07 -13.50
N ALA A 94 1.82 -12.00 -12.31
CA ALA A 94 1.79 -13.10 -11.34
C ALA A 94 0.36 -13.40 -10.86
N LEU A 95 -0.48 -12.38 -10.65
CA LEU A 95 -1.89 -12.57 -10.29
C LEU A 95 -2.68 -13.31 -11.38
N PHE A 96 -2.43 -13.01 -12.65
CA PHE A 96 -3.15 -13.64 -13.76
C PHE A 96 -2.58 -14.99 -14.19
N ASN A 97 -1.39 -15.36 -13.74
CA ASN A 97 -0.71 -16.56 -14.21
C ASN A 97 -0.80 -17.70 -13.18
N PRO A 98 -1.58 -18.76 -13.44
CA PRO A 98 -1.72 -19.89 -12.51
C PRO A 98 -0.39 -20.58 -12.16
N SER A 99 0.63 -20.50 -13.03
CA SER A 99 1.96 -21.08 -12.75
C SER A 99 2.72 -20.37 -11.63
N CYS A 100 2.34 -19.14 -11.30
CA CYS A 100 2.85 -18.40 -10.13
C CYS A 100 2.19 -18.86 -8.83
N CYS A 101 1.03 -19.52 -8.91
CA CYS A 101 0.25 -19.91 -7.75
C CYS A 101 0.66 -21.32 -7.29
N ARG A 102 1.09 -21.43 -6.03
CA ARG A 102 1.49 -22.68 -5.39
C ARG A 102 0.69 -22.92 -4.12
N LYS A 103 0.32 -24.17 -3.89
CA LYS A 103 -0.34 -24.60 -2.65
C LYS A 103 0.66 -24.60 -1.50
N ILE A 104 0.31 -23.98 -0.37
CA ILE A 104 1.09 -24.06 0.86
C ILE A 104 0.87 -25.43 1.49
N ARG A 105 1.95 -26.18 1.69
CA ARG A 105 1.92 -27.56 2.23
C ARG A 105 2.00 -27.64 3.76
N ASN A 106 2.25 -26.52 4.44
CA ASN A 106 2.35 -26.45 5.89
C ASN A 106 1.01 -26.83 6.54
N SER A 107 1.00 -27.90 7.34
CA SER A 107 -0.19 -28.44 8.00
C SER A 107 -0.75 -27.51 9.06
N SER A 108 0.08 -26.73 9.75
CA SER A 108 -0.33 -25.75 10.75
C SER A 108 -1.12 -24.61 10.13
N VAL A 109 -0.68 -24.13 8.95
CA VAL A 109 -1.44 -23.15 8.15
C VAL A 109 -2.79 -23.75 7.76
N HIS A 110 -2.80 -24.95 7.19
CA HIS A 110 -4.06 -25.62 6.82
C HIS A 110 -5.02 -25.79 8.00
N GLN A 111 -4.52 -26.23 9.16
CA GLN A 111 -5.30 -26.41 10.39
C GLN A 111 -5.87 -25.09 10.90
N PHE A 112 -5.10 -24.01 10.82
CA PHE A 112 -5.51 -22.68 11.27
C PHE A 112 -6.63 -22.08 10.40
N TYR A 113 -6.59 -22.29 9.09
CA TYR A 113 -7.58 -21.77 8.14
C TYR A 113 -8.75 -22.73 7.85
N ASP A 114 -8.64 -23.98 8.30
CA ASP A 114 -9.54 -25.09 7.95
C ASP A 114 -9.76 -25.24 6.43
N ARG A 115 -8.71 -24.93 5.64
CA ARG A 115 -8.68 -25.08 4.18
C ARG A 115 -7.27 -24.90 3.61
N TYR A 116 -7.11 -25.25 2.33
CA TYR A 116 -5.88 -25.02 1.61
C TYR A 116 -5.62 -23.53 1.35
N MET A 117 -4.41 -23.09 1.70
CA MET A 117 -3.90 -21.76 1.38
C MET A 117 -2.94 -21.83 0.20
N TYR A 118 -2.84 -20.72 -0.52
CA TYR A 118 -2.01 -20.59 -1.71
C TYR A 118 -1.07 -19.40 -1.56
N ARG A 119 0.03 -19.44 -2.32
CA ARG A 119 1.03 -18.39 -2.43
C ARG A 119 1.26 -18.07 -3.88
N ILE A 120 1.29 -16.79 -4.24
CA ILE A 120 1.66 -16.30 -5.57
C ILE A 120 3.10 -15.84 -5.53
N ASP A 121 3.98 -16.51 -6.26
CA ASP A 121 5.40 -16.16 -6.35
C ASP A 121 5.68 -15.27 -7.56
N LEU A 122 6.55 -14.27 -7.38
CA LEU A 122 7.07 -13.47 -8.50
C LEU A 122 8.04 -14.30 -9.36
N PHE A 123 8.14 -13.96 -10.64
CA PHE A 123 9.18 -14.52 -11.51
C PHE A 123 10.55 -14.00 -11.09
N GLN A 124 11.42 -14.90 -10.63
CA GLN A 124 12.80 -14.56 -10.22
C GLN A 124 13.62 -13.91 -11.35
N LYS A 125 13.36 -14.25 -12.61
CA LYS A 125 14.08 -13.68 -13.78
C LYS A 125 13.44 -12.40 -14.32
N GLY A 126 12.48 -11.81 -13.59
CA GLY A 126 11.61 -10.77 -14.12
C GLY A 126 10.64 -11.31 -15.18
N ILE A 127 9.87 -10.41 -15.79
CA ILE A 127 8.93 -10.76 -16.87
C ILE A 127 9.39 -10.16 -18.20
N THR A 128 9.12 -10.87 -19.29
CA THR A 128 9.39 -10.41 -20.66
C THR A 128 8.35 -9.38 -21.12
N VAL A 129 8.68 -8.58 -22.14
CA VAL A 129 7.74 -7.63 -22.76
C VAL A 129 6.43 -8.30 -23.20
N SER A 130 6.51 -9.51 -23.75
CA SER A 130 5.32 -10.28 -24.14
C SER A 130 4.43 -10.62 -22.94
N GLN A 131 5.02 -10.97 -21.80
CA GLN A 131 4.29 -11.24 -20.56
C GLN A 131 3.65 -9.97 -20.00
N SER A 132 4.36 -8.83 -20.03
CA SER A 132 3.78 -7.53 -19.65
C SER A 132 2.57 -7.17 -20.51
N ARG A 133 2.64 -7.41 -21.84
CA ARG A 133 1.50 -7.18 -22.75
C ARG A 133 0.31 -8.10 -22.45
N ILE A 134 0.56 -9.34 -22.03
CA ILE A 134 -0.51 -10.26 -21.60
C ILE A 134 -1.19 -9.72 -20.34
N ALA A 135 -0.41 -9.32 -19.33
CA ALA A 135 -0.96 -8.74 -18.10
C ALA A 135 -1.82 -7.50 -18.39
N LEU A 136 -1.31 -6.58 -19.21
CA LEU A 136 -2.04 -5.37 -19.59
C LEU A 136 -3.35 -5.69 -20.33
N ARG A 137 -3.34 -6.67 -21.24
CA ARG A 137 -4.55 -7.11 -21.94
C ARG A 137 -5.59 -7.68 -20.97
N LEU A 138 -5.16 -8.47 -19.99
CA LEU A 138 -6.07 -9.04 -18.99
C LEU A 138 -6.62 -7.95 -18.06
N LEU A 139 -5.80 -6.98 -17.66
CA LEU A 139 -6.27 -5.77 -16.95
C LEU A 139 -7.33 -5.00 -17.76
N GLN A 140 -7.16 -4.86 -19.07
CA GLN A 140 -8.18 -4.24 -19.92
C GLN A 140 -9.48 -5.06 -19.96
N GLN A 141 -9.38 -6.40 -20.01
CA GLN A 141 -10.56 -7.28 -19.98
C GLN A 141 -11.34 -7.21 -18.66
N MET A 142 -10.69 -6.81 -17.55
CA MET A 142 -11.38 -6.58 -16.28
C MET A 142 -12.50 -5.53 -16.39
N GLU A 143 -12.47 -4.67 -17.42
CA GLU A 143 -13.54 -3.72 -17.69
C GLU A 143 -14.91 -4.42 -17.80
N ALA A 144 -14.98 -5.63 -18.34
CA ALA A 144 -16.24 -6.38 -18.45
C ALA A 144 -16.71 -6.97 -17.12
N CYS A 145 -15.81 -7.07 -16.13
CA CYS A 145 -16.03 -7.78 -14.87
C CYS A 145 -16.27 -6.84 -13.69
N ILE A 146 -15.97 -5.54 -13.81
CA ILE A 146 -16.07 -4.61 -12.69
C ILE A 146 -17.14 -3.53 -12.87
N SER A 147 -17.70 -3.09 -11.76
CA SER A 147 -18.35 -1.79 -11.63
C SER A 147 -17.85 -1.08 -10.37
N ILE A 148 -17.92 0.25 -10.35
CA ILE A 148 -17.40 1.09 -9.27
C ILE A 148 -18.55 1.97 -8.78
N ARG A 149 -18.72 2.10 -7.47
CA ARG A 149 -19.77 2.93 -6.87
C ARG A 149 -19.23 3.64 -5.64
N PHE A 150 -19.66 4.88 -5.42
CA PHE A 150 -19.47 5.58 -4.16
C PHE A 150 -20.63 5.30 -3.21
N ALA A 151 -20.33 4.97 -1.96
CA ALA A 151 -21.32 4.68 -0.93
C ALA A 151 -20.78 5.04 0.46
N PRO A 152 -21.63 5.39 1.44
CA PRO A 152 -21.19 5.57 2.81
C PRO A 152 -20.81 4.22 3.40
N ILE A 153 -19.51 3.98 3.60
CA ILE A 153 -18.97 2.71 4.11
C ILE A 153 -18.02 2.97 5.28
N ASN A 154 -17.85 2.00 6.16
CA ASN A 154 -16.99 2.15 7.36
C ASN A 154 -15.51 1.82 7.07
N THR A 155 -15.05 2.04 5.84
CA THR A 155 -13.70 1.73 5.33
C THR A 155 -13.37 2.69 4.18
N TYR A 156 -12.18 2.61 3.60
CA TYR A 156 -11.79 3.42 2.43
C TYR A 156 -12.36 2.87 1.12
N GLY A 157 -12.37 1.54 1.04
CA GLY A 157 -12.88 0.77 -0.08
C GLY A 157 -13.23 -0.64 0.38
N THR A 158 -14.07 -1.31 -0.40
CA THR A 158 -14.32 -2.75 -0.27
C THR A 158 -14.76 -3.30 -1.62
N THR A 159 -14.45 -4.57 -1.86
CA THR A 159 -14.82 -5.26 -3.09
C THR A 159 -15.80 -6.39 -2.81
N GLU A 160 -16.97 -6.30 -3.41
CA GLU A 160 -18.04 -7.28 -3.26
C GLU A 160 -18.16 -8.15 -4.53
N PRO A 161 -18.31 -9.48 -4.41
CA PRO A 161 -18.55 -10.33 -5.56
C PRO A 161 -19.91 -10.06 -6.19
N CYS A 162 -19.97 -10.02 -7.51
CA CYS A 162 -21.20 -9.85 -8.29
C CYS A 162 -21.53 -11.17 -9.01
N THR A 163 -22.33 -12.04 -8.39
CA THR A 163 -22.60 -13.39 -8.92
C THR A 163 -23.34 -13.41 -10.26
N SER A 164 -24.09 -12.33 -10.57
CA SER A 164 -24.78 -12.16 -11.85
C SER A 164 -23.86 -11.73 -12.99
N ARG A 165 -22.63 -11.32 -12.69
CA ARG A 165 -21.62 -10.92 -13.66
C ARG A 165 -20.54 -12.00 -13.74
N PRO A 166 -20.22 -12.54 -14.93
CA PRO A 166 -19.12 -13.49 -15.06
C PRO A 166 -17.77 -12.79 -14.82
N GLY A 167 -16.80 -13.54 -14.30
CA GLY A 167 -15.40 -13.12 -14.25
C GLY A 167 -14.73 -13.17 -15.63
N LEU A 168 -13.41 -13.28 -15.65
CA LEU A 168 -12.65 -13.26 -16.91
C LEU A 168 -12.95 -14.53 -17.75
N PRO A 169 -13.08 -14.42 -19.09
CA PRO A 169 -13.50 -15.55 -19.95
C PRO A 169 -12.64 -16.81 -19.85
N ASN A 170 -11.34 -16.65 -19.55
CA ASN A 170 -10.39 -17.76 -19.43
C ASN A 170 -10.47 -18.49 -18.08
N PHE A 171 -11.31 -18.01 -17.16
CA PHE A 171 -11.43 -18.51 -15.80
C PHE A 171 -12.88 -18.95 -15.57
N PRO A 172 -13.22 -20.23 -15.77
CA PRO A 172 -14.59 -20.69 -15.63
C PRO A 172 -15.04 -20.64 -14.17
N SER A 173 -16.34 -20.40 -13.95
CA SER A 173 -16.96 -20.37 -12.61
C SER A 173 -16.42 -19.28 -11.67
N THR A 174 -15.89 -18.19 -12.23
CA THR A 174 -15.49 -16.98 -11.49
C THR A 174 -16.52 -15.87 -11.68
N HIS A 175 -16.42 -14.83 -10.84
CA HIS A 175 -17.40 -13.76 -10.79
C HIS A 175 -16.75 -12.41 -11.03
N GLY A 176 -17.53 -11.49 -11.59
CA GLY A 176 -17.21 -10.07 -11.56
C GLY A 176 -17.35 -9.52 -10.14
N SER A 177 -17.11 -8.23 -9.99
CA SER A 177 -17.17 -7.56 -8.69
C SER A 177 -17.70 -6.14 -8.80
N THR A 178 -18.18 -5.62 -7.68
CA THR A 178 -18.44 -4.20 -7.49
C THR A 178 -17.45 -3.66 -6.46
N ILE A 179 -16.69 -2.65 -6.86
CA ILE A 179 -15.80 -1.89 -5.99
C ILE A 179 -16.62 -0.76 -5.38
N LEU A 180 -16.73 -0.77 -4.06
CA LEU A 180 -17.34 0.31 -3.28
C LEU A 180 -16.23 1.20 -2.76
N LEU A 181 -16.33 2.50 -3.01
CA LEU A 181 -15.42 3.53 -2.52
C LEU A 181 -16.20 4.43 -1.55
N ASP A 182 -15.53 4.92 -0.52
CA ASP A 182 -16.22 5.78 0.45
C ASP A 182 -16.70 7.09 -0.15
N GLN A 183 -17.95 7.46 0.17
CA GLN A 183 -18.61 8.65 -0.36
C GLN A 183 -17.85 9.95 -0.03
N SER A 184 -17.15 10.01 1.10
CA SER A 184 -16.45 11.23 1.53
C SER A 184 -15.35 11.68 0.56
N TYR A 185 -14.76 10.75 -0.22
CA TYR A 185 -13.82 11.14 -1.27
C TYR A 185 -14.46 12.07 -2.29
N LEU A 186 -15.65 11.70 -2.78
CA LEU A 186 -16.34 12.47 -3.80
C LEU A 186 -16.84 13.80 -3.23
N ASP A 187 -17.33 13.79 -1.99
CA ASP A 187 -17.81 14.99 -1.31
C ASP A 187 -16.69 16.03 -1.13
N ILE A 188 -15.48 15.58 -0.80
CA ILE A 188 -14.31 16.46 -0.66
C ILE A 188 -13.86 17.04 -2.01
N LEU A 189 -13.90 16.25 -3.07
CA LEU A 189 -13.58 16.74 -4.41
C LEU A 189 -14.60 17.79 -4.88
N ARG A 190 -15.88 17.59 -4.59
CA ARG A 190 -16.95 18.56 -4.86
C ARG A 190 -16.76 19.84 -4.05
N GLU A 191 -16.53 19.72 -2.75
CA GLU A 191 -16.28 20.84 -1.83
C GLU A 191 -15.13 21.71 -2.35
N TYR A 192 -14.00 21.10 -2.70
CA TYR A 192 -12.86 21.84 -3.25
C TYR A 192 -13.16 22.52 -4.58
N GLN A 193 -13.92 21.88 -5.46
CA GLN A 193 -14.28 22.48 -6.75
C GLN A 193 -15.13 23.73 -6.55
N ILE A 194 -16.04 23.73 -5.57
CA ILE A 194 -16.84 24.92 -5.21
C ILE A 194 -15.92 26.01 -4.66
N LEU A 195 -15.05 25.68 -3.71
CA LEU A 195 -14.13 26.63 -3.06
C LEU A 195 -13.19 27.29 -4.06
N LYS A 196 -12.73 26.57 -5.07
CA LYS A 196 -11.90 27.11 -6.17
C LYS A 196 -12.57 28.26 -6.94
N THR A 197 -13.90 28.36 -6.93
CA THR A 197 -14.62 29.45 -7.61
C THR A 197 -14.67 30.74 -6.78
N ILE A 198 -14.31 30.68 -5.51
CA ILE A 198 -14.36 31.82 -4.60
C ILE A 198 -13.10 32.68 -4.79
N PRO A 199 -13.25 34.00 -5.05
CA PRO A 199 -12.10 34.91 -5.11
C PRO A 199 -11.31 34.90 -3.79
N ASN A 200 -9.98 34.90 -3.88
CA ASN A 200 -9.05 34.87 -2.73
C ASN A 200 -9.02 33.58 -1.90
N PHE A 201 -9.52 32.45 -2.43
CA PHE A 201 -9.31 31.15 -1.79
C PHE A 201 -7.80 30.84 -1.65
N THR A 202 -7.28 30.86 -0.42
CA THR A 202 -5.88 30.56 -0.10
C THR A 202 -5.60 29.08 -0.34
N GLN A 203 -4.78 28.79 -1.35
CA GLN A 203 -4.58 27.43 -1.86
C GLN A 203 -3.69 26.55 -0.97
N SER A 204 -2.94 27.11 -0.04
CA SER A 204 -1.70 26.51 0.47
C SER A 204 -1.69 26.10 1.93
N THR A 205 -2.50 26.69 2.80
CA THR A 205 -2.38 26.50 4.25
C THR A 205 -3.68 26.05 4.90
N LEU A 206 -3.55 25.10 5.81
CA LEU A 206 -4.67 24.60 6.59
C LEU A 206 -4.98 25.63 7.70
N ASP A 207 -5.80 26.63 7.39
CA ASP A 207 -5.95 27.84 8.23
C ASP A 207 -6.82 27.62 9.49
N ASP A 208 -7.74 26.65 9.48
CA ASP A 208 -8.61 26.33 10.62
C ASP A 208 -8.50 24.85 11.01
N PRO A 209 -7.97 24.52 12.19
CA PRO A 209 -7.89 23.15 12.68
C PRO A 209 -9.25 22.51 13.06
N THR A 210 -10.28 23.33 13.28
CA THR A 210 -11.60 22.89 13.75
C THR A 210 -12.55 22.51 12.61
N HIS A 211 -12.45 23.20 11.47
CA HIS A 211 -13.15 22.88 10.23
C HIS A 211 -12.33 23.31 9.00
N PRO A 212 -11.24 22.61 8.63
CA PRO A 212 -10.47 23.05 7.48
C PRO A 212 -11.23 22.79 6.19
N SER A 213 -11.50 23.85 5.46
CA SER A 213 -11.76 23.78 4.03
C SER A 213 -10.64 22.98 3.32
N PRO A 214 -10.95 22.12 2.33
CA PRO A 214 -9.94 21.38 1.59
C PRO A 214 -8.89 22.30 0.93
N THR A 215 -7.63 22.22 1.33
CA THR A 215 -6.50 22.91 0.66
C THR A 215 -6.04 22.14 -0.57
N THR A 216 -5.21 22.75 -1.43
CA THR A 216 -4.59 22.05 -2.57
C THR A 216 -3.78 20.83 -2.12
N ALA A 217 -3.00 20.95 -1.05
CA ALA A 217 -2.24 19.84 -0.47
C ALA A 217 -3.16 18.69 -0.04
N SER A 218 -4.26 19.02 0.65
CA SER A 218 -5.24 18.03 1.12
C SER A 218 -5.90 17.27 -0.03
N ILE A 219 -6.14 17.95 -1.16
CA ILE A 219 -6.75 17.36 -2.34
C ILE A 219 -5.77 16.48 -3.11
N LEU A 220 -4.50 16.84 -3.18
CA LEU A 220 -3.48 15.96 -3.76
C LEU A 220 -3.37 14.66 -2.98
N ARG A 221 -3.29 14.72 -1.64
CA ARG A 221 -3.31 13.52 -0.80
C ARG A 221 -4.57 12.70 -0.99
N THR A 222 -5.74 13.34 -0.99
CA THR A 222 -7.03 12.67 -1.18
C THR A 222 -7.11 11.98 -2.54
N ARG A 223 -6.63 12.64 -3.60
CA ARG A 223 -6.59 12.08 -4.96
C ARG A 223 -5.66 10.88 -5.06
N PHE A 224 -4.45 10.96 -4.50
CA PHE A 224 -3.55 9.81 -4.45
C PHE A 224 -4.13 8.67 -3.63
N HIS A 225 -4.65 8.96 -2.43
CA HIS A 225 -5.20 7.94 -1.56
C HIS A 225 -6.39 7.22 -2.23
N LEU A 226 -7.24 7.96 -2.95
CA LEU A 226 -8.31 7.36 -3.76
C LEU A 226 -7.76 6.52 -4.93
N ALA A 227 -6.76 7.01 -5.66
CA ALA A 227 -6.15 6.26 -6.77
C ALA A 227 -5.54 4.94 -6.28
N LYS A 228 -4.79 4.99 -5.18
CA LYS A 228 -4.25 3.83 -4.47
C LYS A 228 -5.36 2.87 -4.04
N THR A 229 -6.43 3.39 -3.43
CA THR A 229 -7.58 2.59 -2.96
C THR A 229 -8.27 1.88 -4.11
N ILE A 230 -8.47 2.55 -5.26
CA ILE A 230 -9.04 1.92 -6.47
C ILE A 230 -8.20 0.72 -6.91
N LEU A 231 -6.87 0.85 -6.87
CA LEU A 231 -5.95 -0.23 -7.29
C LEU A 231 -5.86 -1.36 -6.26
N HIS A 232 -5.92 -1.02 -4.98
CA HIS A 232 -6.05 -1.96 -3.88
C HIS A 232 -7.29 -2.84 -4.10
N GLU A 233 -8.46 -2.21 -4.26
CA GLU A 233 -9.72 -2.93 -4.48
C GLU A 233 -9.74 -3.69 -5.82
N LEU A 234 -9.06 -3.18 -6.84
CA LEU A 234 -8.91 -3.89 -8.11
C LEU A 234 -8.16 -5.22 -7.93
N CYS A 235 -7.21 -5.33 -6.98
CA CYS A 235 -6.54 -6.59 -6.68
C CYS A 235 -7.54 -7.65 -6.18
N HIS A 236 -8.48 -7.24 -5.33
CA HIS A 236 -9.57 -8.09 -4.85
C HIS A 236 -10.52 -8.49 -5.96
N ALA A 237 -10.85 -7.55 -6.85
CA ALA A 237 -11.68 -7.82 -8.01
C ALA A 237 -11.01 -8.83 -8.97
N VAL A 238 -9.69 -8.73 -9.17
CA VAL A 238 -8.91 -9.70 -9.96
C VAL A 238 -9.00 -11.09 -9.34
N LYS A 239 -8.88 -11.21 -8.01
CA LYS A 239 -9.08 -12.49 -7.32
C LYS A 239 -10.46 -13.07 -7.60
N TRP A 240 -11.52 -12.30 -7.49
CA TRP A 240 -12.87 -12.77 -7.81
C TRP A 240 -13.04 -13.20 -9.27
N ALA A 241 -12.38 -12.49 -10.18
CA ALA A 241 -12.45 -12.76 -11.62
C ALA A 241 -11.60 -13.95 -12.08
N THR A 242 -10.66 -14.42 -11.25
CA THR A 242 -9.68 -15.46 -11.62
C THR A 242 -9.71 -16.70 -10.72
N LEU A 243 -10.17 -16.59 -9.47
CA LEU A 243 -10.26 -17.69 -8.52
C LEU A 243 -11.71 -18.11 -8.30
N ALA A 244 -12.02 -19.38 -8.61
CA ALA A 244 -13.35 -19.93 -8.39
C ALA A 244 -13.59 -20.23 -6.89
N PRO A 245 -14.85 -20.16 -6.41
CA PRO A 245 -15.22 -20.58 -5.06
C PRO A 245 -14.85 -22.04 -4.76
N GLN A 246 -14.47 -22.32 -3.51
CA GLN A 246 -14.08 -23.66 -3.06
C GLN A 246 -15.26 -24.36 -2.34
N PRO A 247 -15.45 -25.67 -2.52
CA PRO A 247 -16.45 -26.44 -1.75
C PRO A 247 -16.04 -26.61 -0.28
N THR A 248 -16.98 -26.51 0.66
CA THR A 248 -16.74 -26.88 2.07
C THR A 248 -17.01 -28.37 2.37
N GLY A 249 -16.11 -28.99 3.16
CA GLY A 249 -16.41 -30.15 4.01
C GLY A 249 -15.98 -31.55 3.50
N LEU A 250 -15.14 -32.19 4.33
CA LEU A 250 -14.72 -33.61 4.42
C LEU A 250 -14.08 -34.29 3.18
N PHE A 251 -12.74 -34.32 3.26
CA PHE A 251 -11.76 -35.27 2.73
C PHE A 251 -12.26 -36.41 1.83
N SER A 252 -11.75 -36.41 0.61
CA SER A 252 -10.94 -37.55 0.17
C SER A 252 -9.60 -37.00 -0.30
N ASP A 253 -8.50 -37.51 0.25
CA ASP A 253 -7.12 -37.21 -0.18
C ASP A 253 -6.84 -37.56 -1.66
N SER A 254 -7.81 -38.13 -2.37
CA SER A 254 -7.73 -38.60 -3.74
C SER A 254 -8.16 -37.60 -4.82
N LEU A 255 -8.54 -36.37 -4.49
CA LEU A 255 -8.85 -35.34 -5.49
C LEU A 255 -7.91 -34.15 -5.35
N ILE A 256 -6.71 -34.33 -5.89
CA ILE A 256 -5.78 -33.24 -6.19
C ILE A 256 -6.46 -32.37 -7.27
N PRO A 257 -6.86 -31.11 -7.00
CA PRO A 257 -7.14 -30.18 -8.08
C PRO A 257 -5.77 -29.74 -8.58
N SER A 258 -5.37 -30.22 -9.76
CA SER A 258 -4.36 -29.50 -10.54
C SER A 258 -4.82 -28.04 -10.70
N PRO A 259 -3.90 -27.06 -10.72
CA PRO A 259 -4.24 -25.66 -10.97
C PRO A 259 -4.79 -25.43 -12.40
N THR A 260 -4.94 -26.49 -13.19
CA THR A 260 -5.64 -26.50 -14.46
C THR A 260 -7.06 -27.03 -14.26
N ILE A 261 -8.04 -26.13 -14.33
CA ILE A 261 -9.46 -26.43 -14.57
C ILE A 261 -10.13 -27.22 -13.43
N LEU A 262 -10.83 -26.50 -12.55
CA LEU A 262 -11.91 -27.08 -11.75
C LEU A 262 -13.02 -27.55 -12.69
N ARG A 263 -12.93 -28.79 -13.19
CA ARG A 263 -14.11 -29.54 -13.63
C ARG A 263 -14.95 -29.77 -12.37
N LEU A 264 -16.10 -29.12 -12.28
CA LEU A 264 -17.14 -29.52 -11.34
C LEU A 264 -17.43 -31.03 -11.52
N PRO A 265 -17.66 -31.78 -10.43
CA PRO A 265 -18.28 -33.09 -10.56
C PRO A 265 -19.62 -32.92 -11.26
N SER A 266 -19.92 -33.86 -12.16
CA SER A 266 -21.21 -33.98 -12.81
C SER A 266 -22.34 -33.88 -11.78
N GLN A 267 -23.37 -33.11 -12.14
CA GLN A 267 -24.70 -32.96 -11.53
C GLN A 267 -24.89 -33.67 -10.17
N PRO A 268 -25.24 -32.94 -9.09
CA PRO A 268 -25.44 -33.55 -7.79
C PRO A 268 -26.51 -34.64 -7.89
N LYS A 269 -26.15 -35.86 -7.46
CA LYS A 269 -27.13 -36.95 -7.28
C LYS A 269 -28.25 -36.43 -6.36
N PRO A 270 -29.53 -36.69 -6.68
CA PRO A 270 -30.64 -36.24 -5.85
C PRO A 270 -30.44 -36.78 -4.43
N GLY A 271 -30.44 -35.91 -3.41
CA GLY A 271 -30.41 -36.30 -2.00
C GLY A 271 -29.16 -35.92 -1.18
N ARG A 272 -28.08 -35.37 -1.77
CA ARG A 272 -26.98 -34.80 -0.99
C ARG A 272 -27.24 -33.32 -0.68
N ARG A 273 -27.07 -32.91 0.58
CA ARG A 273 -27.10 -31.49 0.98
C ARG A 273 -26.13 -30.70 0.09
N PRO A 274 -26.51 -29.55 -0.48
CA PRO A 274 -25.60 -28.75 -1.29
C PRO A 274 -24.37 -28.40 -0.45
N HIS A 275 -23.18 -28.73 -0.96
CA HIS A 275 -21.94 -28.23 -0.39
C HIS A 275 -22.05 -26.70 -0.35
N ARG A 276 -21.83 -26.11 0.83
CA ARG A 276 -21.82 -24.65 0.96
C ARG A 276 -20.57 -24.16 0.24
N LEU A 277 -20.73 -23.50 -0.90
CA LEU A 277 -19.59 -22.83 -1.54
C LEU A 277 -19.16 -21.68 -0.65
N VAL A 278 -17.89 -21.64 -0.28
CA VAL A 278 -17.32 -20.55 0.50
C VAL A 278 -16.45 -19.70 -0.42
N PRO A 279 -16.49 -18.36 -0.24
CA PRO A 279 -15.56 -17.44 -0.89
C PRO A 279 -14.12 -17.97 -0.90
N PRO A 280 -13.39 -17.88 -2.03
CA PRO A 280 -11.98 -18.19 -2.04
C PRO A 280 -11.26 -17.24 -1.06
N LEU A 281 -10.40 -17.80 -0.20
CA LEU A 281 -9.47 -16.98 0.57
C LEU A 281 -8.45 -16.37 -0.38
N GLU A 282 -7.96 -15.20 -0.02
CA GLU A 282 -6.85 -14.62 -0.76
C GLU A 282 -5.57 -15.41 -0.55
N PRO A 283 -4.76 -15.54 -1.62
CA PRO A 283 -3.45 -16.15 -1.48
C PRO A 283 -2.50 -15.17 -0.80
N PHE A 284 -1.47 -15.71 -0.14
CA PHE A 284 -0.28 -14.95 0.21
C PHE A 284 0.44 -14.51 -1.07
N PHE A 285 1.17 -13.40 -1.01
CA PHE A 285 1.96 -12.93 -2.13
C PHE A 285 3.45 -12.93 -1.77
N ALA A 286 4.25 -13.65 -2.54
CA ALA A 286 5.68 -13.87 -2.31
C ALA A 286 5.96 -14.19 -0.83
N HIS A 287 6.90 -13.48 -0.20
CA HIS A 287 7.28 -13.69 1.20
C HIS A 287 6.42 -12.90 2.21
N GLN A 288 5.37 -12.24 1.74
CA GLN A 288 4.56 -11.39 2.59
C GLN A 288 3.82 -12.20 3.65
N ARG A 289 3.57 -11.52 4.78
CA ARG A 289 2.95 -12.14 5.94
C ARG A 289 1.44 -12.07 5.94
N VAL A 290 0.81 -11.31 5.05
CA VAL A 290 -0.65 -11.11 5.01
C VAL A 290 -1.22 -11.72 3.73
N ALA A 291 -2.31 -12.47 3.86
CA ALA A 291 -3.07 -13.02 2.74
C ALA A 291 -4.13 -12.01 2.28
N GLU A 292 -3.69 -10.84 1.81
CA GLU A 292 -4.55 -9.75 1.35
C GLU A 292 -3.87 -9.07 0.15
N LEU A 293 -4.47 -9.20 -1.04
CA LEU A 293 -3.80 -8.86 -2.31
C LEU A 293 -3.64 -7.36 -2.53
N GLY A 294 -4.54 -6.53 -2.01
CA GLY A 294 -4.43 -5.08 -2.10
C GLY A 294 -3.27 -4.55 -1.25
N CYS A 295 -3.13 -5.05 -0.03
CA CYS A 295 -2.00 -4.86 0.86
C CYS A 295 -0.71 -5.37 0.23
N ALA A 296 -0.79 -6.48 -0.53
CA ALA A 296 0.36 -7.00 -1.22
C ALA A 296 0.86 -6.11 -2.34
N TRP A 297 -0.07 -5.55 -3.12
CA TRP A 297 0.23 -4.56 -4.13
C TRP A 297 0.85 -3.30 -3.51
N GLU A 298 0.26 -2.78 -2.42
CA GLU A 298 0.78 -1.60 -1.73
C GLU A 298 2.19 -1.82 -1.17
N GLN A 299 2.43 -2.96 -0.49
CA GLN A 299 3.75 -3.28 0.05
C GLN A 299 4.82 -3.43 -1.03
N LEU A 300 4.47 -3.96 -2.20
CA LEU A 300 5.40 -4.05 -3.32
C LEU A 300 5.66 -2.67 -3.95
N THR A 301 4.61 -1.84 -4.06
CA THR A 301 4.66 -0.55 -4.77
C THR A 301 5.31 0.55 -3.92
N PHE A 302 4.92 0.68 -2.65
CA PHE A 302 5.32 1.77 -1.76
C PHE A 302 6.25 1.32 -0.63
N HIS A 303 6.59 0.03 -0.59
CA HIS A 303 7.39 -0.56 0.48
C HIS A 303 6.73 -0.42 1.87
N GLY A 304 5.41 -0.41 1.91
CA GLY A 304 4.56 -0.34 3.10
C GLY A 304 3.10 -0.05 2.73
N LEU A 305 2.21 0.05 3.71
CA LEU A 305 0.83 0.49 3.53
C LEU A 305 0.72 1.97 3.77
N ILE A 306 0.02 2.70 2.90
CA ILE A 306 -0.18 4.13 3.07
C ILE A 306 -1.62 4.41 3.49
N HIS A 307 -1.80 5.08 4.63
CA HIS A 307 -3.10 5.42 5.19
C HIS A 307 -3.22 6.91 5.50
N PRO A 308 -4.44 7.46 5.55
CA PRO A 308 -4.67 8.78 6.13
C PRO A 308 -4.11 8.82 7.54
N LEU A 309 -3.51 9.95 7.91
CA LEU A 309 -2.90 10.14 9.23
C LEU A 309 -3.94 10.13 10.38
N CYS A 310 -5.23 10.12 10.09
CA CYS A 310 -6.32 9.92 11.04
C CYS A 310 -7.30 8.88 10.51
N SER A 311 -8.13 8.31 11.38
CA SER A 311 -9.13 7.28 11.02
C SER A 311 -10.24 7.74 10.05
N LEU A 312 -10.17 8.96 9.51
CA LEU A 312 -11.10 9.45 8.51
C LEU A 312 -10.68 8.97 7.11
N PRO A 313 -11.63 8.62 6.22
CA PRO A 313 -11.31 8.22 4.85
C PRO A 313 -10.60 9.30 4.03
N SER A 314 -10.73 10.56 4.44
CA SER A 314 -10.03 11.66 3.84
C SER A 314 -8.59 11.79 4.33
N ALA A 315 -7.65 11.81 3.39
CA ALA A 315 -6.24 12.13 3.64
C ALA A 315 -6.00 13.64 3.85
N ARG A 316 -7.01 14.36 4.36
CA ARG A 316 -7.00 15.81 4.52
C ARG A 316 -5.84 16.27 5.41
N TRP A 317 -5.56 15.48 6.44
CA TRP A 317 -4.66 15.78 7.54
C TRP A 317 -3.23 15.24 7.40
N GLY A 318 -2.93 14.59 6.28
CA GLY A 318 -1.66 13.92 6.06
C GLY A 318 -1.83 12.46 5.71
N LEU A 319 -0.71 11.83 5.42
CA LEU A 319 -0.60 10.42 5.10
C LEU A 319 0.50 9.81 5.98
N THR A 320 0.30 8.55 6.34
CA THR A 320 1.29 7.73 7.04
C THR A 320 1.63 6.51 6.21
N LEU A 321 2.88 6.06 6.28
CA LEU A 321 3.39 4.81 5.74
C LEU A 321 3.69 3.88 6.90
N GLU A 322 3.09 2.69 6.93
CA GLU A 322 3.35 1.66 7.94
C GLU A 322 3.86 0.38 7.27
N LYS A 323 4.99 -0.13 7.74
CA LYS A 323 5.51 -1.44 7.33
C LYS A 323 4.90 -2.56 8.14
N TRP A 324 5.03 -3.79 7.65
CA TRP A 324 4.80 -4.94 8.50
C TRP A 324 5.85 -4.98 9.65
N PRO A 325 5.45 -5.28 10.89
CA PRO A 325 4.07 -5.52 11.34
C PRO A 325 3.27 -4.22 11.41
N ASN A 326 2.08 -4.17 10.81
CA ASN A 326 1.25 -2.96 10.77
C ASN A 326 0.12 -3.02 11.80
N THR A 327 -0.52 -1.91 12.17
CA THR A 327 -1.51 -1.85 13.27
C THR A 327 -2.69 -2.82 13.12
N TRP A 328 -2.95 -3.32 11.91
CA TRP A 328 -3.98 -4.33 11.65
C TRP A 328 -3.58 -5.77 11.98
N SER A 329 -2.30 -6.03 12.25
CA SER A 329 -1.77 -7.37 12.52
C SER A 329 -2.00 -7.88 13.95
N THR A 330 -2.52 -7.06 14.86
CA THR A 330 -2.97 -7.47 16.21
C THR A 330 -4.36 -8.13 16.20
N HIS A 331 -5.10 -8.03 15.10
CA HIS A 331 -6.35 -8.77 14.94
C HIS A 331 -6.02 -10.20 14.51
N GLY A 332 -5.93 -11.11 15.48
CA GLY A 332 -5.77 -12.57 15.33
C GLY A 332 -6.88 -13.28 14.55
N LYS A 333 -7.41 -12.65 13.49
CA LYS A 333 -8.22 -13.29 12.47
C LYS A 333 -7.31 -14.17 11.63
N PRO A 334 -7.74 -15.40 11.31
CA PRO A 334 -6.91 -16.31 10.55
C PRO A 334 -6.39 -15.69 9.27
N GLU A 335 -7.24 -14.95 8.56
CA GLU A 335 -7.04 -14.29 7.26
C GLU A 335 -5.91 -13.24 7.20
N ARG A 336 -5.22 -12.92 8.31
CA ARG A 336 -4.35 -11.74 8.41
C ARG A 336 -2.90 -11.98 8.83
N GLY A 337 -2.43 -13.22 8.74
CA GLY A 337 -0.99 -13.49 8.64
C GLY A 337 -0.32 -14.20 9.80
N THR A 338 0.96 -14.53 9.61
CA THR A 338 1.83 -15.11 10.66
C THR A 338 2.10 -14.07 11.75
N ARG A 339 2.23 -14.47 13.02
CA ARG A 339 2.54 -13.57 14.13
C ARG A 339 3.78 -12.71 13.84
N ALA A 340 3.72 -11.44 14.22
CA ALA A 340 4.85 -10.53 14.13
C ALA A 340 5.92 -10.92 15.16
N ARG A 341 7.19 -11.02 14.72
CA ARG A 341 8.33 -11.23 15.63
C ARG A 341 8.74 -9.95 16.37
N ARG A 342 8.23 -8.79 15.96
CA ARG A 342 8.59 -7.49 16.56
C ARG A 342 7.52 -7.01 17.52
N ALA A 343 7.99 -6.50 18.66
CA ALA A 343 7.17 -5.88 19.69
C ALA A 343 6.76 -4.43 19.36
N TRP A 344 7.07 -3.92 18.17
CA TRP A 344 6.70 -2.57 17.77
C TRP A 344 6.38 -2.48 16.28
N SER A 345 5.60 -1.46 15.93
CA SER A 345 5.50 -0.96 14.56
C SER A 345 5.91 0.50 14.48
N THR A 346 6.23 0.98 13.29
CA THR A 346 6.57 2.39 13.07
C THR A 346 5.75 2.93 11.91
N LYS A 347 5.02 4.01 12.18
CA LYS A 347 4.32 4.81 11.18
C LYS A 347 5.24 5.95 10.80
N TYR A 348 5.41 6.24 9.52
CA TYR A 348 6.19 7.38 9.02
C TYR A 348 5.29 8.37 8.34
N ALA A 349 5.48 9.67 8.56
CA ALA A 349 4.76 10.69 7.81
C ALA A 349 5.24 10.70 6.34
N VAL A 350 4.29 10.79 5.40
CA VAL A 350 4.60 10.87 3.97
C VAL A 350 4.67 12.34 3.55
N SER A 351 5.79 12.75 2.95
CA SER A 351 6.03 14.14 2.59
C SER A 351 5.16 14.61 1.42
N MET A 352 4.75 15.88 1.43
CA MET A 352 4.03 16.48 0.30
C MET A 352 4.90 16.63 -0.94
N ALA A 353 6.22 16.69 -0.79
CA ALA A 353 7.15 16.67 -1.91
C ALA A 353 7.04 15.35 -2.68
N TRP A 354 7.06 14.21 -1.97
CA TRP A 354 6.86 12.90 -2.58
C TRP A 354 5.47 12.77 -3.18
N VAL A 355 4.42 13.18 -2.46
CA VAL A 355 3.05 13.20 -3.01
C VAL A 355 3.07 14.02 -4.30
N ALA A 356 3.30 15.34 -4.27
CA ALA A 356 3.26 16.18 -5.47
C ALA A 356 4.07 15.64 -6.67
N SER A 357 5.18 14.92 -6.45
CA SER A 357 5.97 14.31 -7.52
C SER A 357 5.23 13.28 -8.37
N LEU A 358 4.24 12.53 -7.84
CA LEU A 358 3.52 11.48 -8.59
C LEU A 358 2.65 12.04 -9.74
N TRP A 359 2.44 13.35 -9.78
CA TRP A 359 1.68 14.05 -10.82
C TRP A 359 2.59 14.65 -11.88
N ARG A 360 3.88 14.28 -11.85
CA ARG A 360 4.88 14.77 -12.79
C ARG A 360 5.42 13.66 -13.69
N GLU A 361 5.47 13.90 -14.99
CA GLU A 361 6.04 12.97 -15.98
C GLU A 361 7.54 12.74 -15.80
N ASP A 362 8.27 13.70 -15.23
CA ASP A 362 9.69 13.54 -14.92
C ASP A 362 9.94 12.48 -13.84
N PHE A 363 9.11 12.46 -12.80
CA PHE A 363 9.14 11.46 -11.74
C PHE A 363 8.93 10.06 -12.31
N TRP A 364 7.92 9.88 -13.16
CA TRP A 364 7.65 8.57 -13.77
C TRP A 364 8.73 8.12 -14.75
N ARG A 365 9.40 9.04 -15.45
CA ARG A 365 10.61 8.73 -16.21
C ARG A 365 11.75 8.27 -15.29
N GLY A 366 11.84 8.82 -14.08
CA GLY A 366 12.70 8.33 -13.00
C GLY A 366 12.36 6.89 -12.62
N VAL A 367 11.10 6.59 -12.32
CA VAL A 367 10.62 5.22 -12.01
C VAL A 367 10.96 4.24 -13.14
N GLU A 368 10.80 4.66 -14.40
CA GLU A 368 11.15 3.81 -15.56
C GLU A 368 12.65 3.52 -15.65
N ARG A 369 13.47 4.52 -15.34
CA ARG A 369 14.93 4.45 -15.47
C ARG A 369 15.61 3.76 -14.30
N PHE A 370 15.18 4.06 -13.08
CA PHE A 370 15.84 3.64 -11.85
C PHE A 370 15.10 2.47 -11.18
N GLY A 371 13.79 2.35 -11.38
CA GLY A 371 13.00 1.20 -10.92
C GLY A 371 11.87 1.58 -9.97
N ALA A 372 11.15 0.57 -9.46
CA ALA A 372 10.00 0.77 -8.57
C ALA A 372 10.36 1.40 -7.22
N HIS A 373 11.63 1.40 -6.82
CA HIS A 373 12.05 1.98 -5.53
C HIS A 373 11.89 3.50 -5.47
N GLU A 374 11.85 4.18 -6.62
CA GLU A 374 11.49 5.60 -6.71
C GLU A 374 10.08 5.89 -6.17
N LEU A 375 9.19 4.88 -6.14
CA LEU A 375 7.85 4.97 -5.55
C LEU A 375 7.85 4.85 -4.03
N TRP A 376 8.98 4.67 -3.38
CA TRP A 376 9.04 4.50 -1.93
C TRP A 376 9.17 5.86 -1.24
N PRO A 377 8.19 6.26 -0.42
CA PRO A 377 8.31 7.51 0.34
C PRO A 377 9.52 7.45 1.27
N GLU A 378 10.19 8.58 1.43
CA GLU A 378 11.22 8.75 2.45
C GLU A 378 10.64 8.55 3.84
N ARG A 379 11.47 7.98 4.72
CA ARG A 379 11.12 7.70 6.12
C ARG A 379 11.99 8.58 6.99
N VAL A 380 11.57 9.81 7.22
CA VAL A 380 12.34 10.79 8.00
C VAL A 380 11.70 10.96 9.37
N LEU A 381 10.42 11.34 9.39
CA LEU A 381 9.65 11.56 10.61
C LEU A 381 8.67 10.41 10.85
N GLY A 382 8.72 9.79 12.02
CA GLY A 382 7.84 8.67 12.35
C GLY A 382 7.56 8.49 13.83
N VAL A 383 6.61 7.62 14.14
CA VAL A 383 6.20 7.26 15.51
C VAL A 383 6.25 5.74 15.65
N ARG A 384 7.01 5.30 16.64
CA ARG A 384 7.08 3.91 17.10
C ARG A 384 5.97 3.63 18.10
N GLU A 385 5.25 2.55 17.87
CA GLU A 385 4.17 2.06 18.71
C GLU A 385 4.52 0.67 19.22
N TRP A 386 4.62 0.52 20.54
CA TRP A 386 4.82 -0.77 21.20
C TRP A 386 3.55 -1.61 21.16
N ARG A 387 3.72 -2.93 21.12
CA ARG A 387 2.66 -3.92 20.99
C ARG A 387 2.69 -4.87 22.17
N GLU A 388 1.60 -4.90 22.92
CA GLU A 388 1.38 -5.93 23.93
C GLU A 388 1.14 -7.29 23.23
N GLY A 389 1.84 -8.34 23.66
CA GLY A 389 1.66 -9.70 23.16
C GLY A 389 2.58 -10.14 22.01
N ALA A 390 3.65 -9.40 21.69
CA ALA A 390 4.73 -9.93 20.87
C ALA A 390 5.55 -10.94 21.70
N GLU A 391 5.13 -12.21 21.66
CA GLU A 391 5.90 -13.29 22.25
C GLU A 391 7.12 -13.61 21.37
N TRP A 392 8.30 -13.53 21.97
CA TRP A 392 9.50 -14.14 21.43
C TRP A 392 9.36 -15.65 21.56
N GLY A 393 8.93 -16.31 20.49
CA GLY A 393 9.17 -17.74 20.35
C GLY A 393 10.64 -17.95 20.02
N GLU A 394 11.44 -18.38 20.99
CA GLU A 394 12.61 -19.21 20.70
C GLU A 394 12.06 -20.46 19.96
N ASP A 395 12.65 -20.85 18.83
CA ASP A 395 12.25 -21.98 17.97
C ASP A 395 11.07 -21.83 16.99
N ASP A 396 11.08 -20.78 16.15
CA ASP A 396 10.32 -20.78 14.87
C ASP A 396 11.22 -20.81 13.61
N SER A 397 12.52 -21.13 13.77
CA SER A 397 13.44 -21.40 12.66
C SER A 397 13.05 -22.66 11.86
N GLU A 398 12.23 -23.55 12.44
CA GLU A 398 11.88 -24.84 11.84
C GLU A 398 10.49 -24.90 11.19
N GLY A 399 9.60 -23.92 11.43
CA GLY A 399 8.22 -23.92 10.90
C GLY A 399 8.08 -23.60 9.41
N TRP A 400 9.15 -23.07 8.81
CA TRP A 400 9.33 -22.91 7.36
C TRP A 400 10.62 -23.63 6.93
N SER A 401 10.83 -24.86 7.42
CA SER A 401 11.99 -25.71 7.10
C SER A 401 12.39 -25.60 5.62
N SER A 402 13.57 -24.98 5.41
CA SER A 402 14.67 -25.18 4.45
C SER A 402 14.54 -26.09 3.21
N GLY A 403 13.53 -26.95 3.06
CA GLY A 403 13.44 -27.95 2.01
C GLY A 403 13.13 -27.43 0.60
N ASP A 404 12.70 -26.17 0.43
CA ASP A 404 12.36 -25.59 -0.88
C ASP A 404 13.33 -24.46 -1.32
N TYR A 405 14.41 -24.22 -0.56
CA TYR A 405 15.25 -23.01 -0.68
C TYR A 405 16.49 -23.15 -1.57
N GLU A 406 16.92 -24.36 -1.96
CA GLU A 406 18.22 -24.53 -2.63
C GLU A 406 18.30 -23.92 -4.05
N ASN A 407 17.17 -23.71 -4.74
CA ASN A 407 17.17 -23.11 -6.08
C ASN A 407 16.98 -21.58 -6.12
N GLY A 408 16.81 -20.92 -4.96
CA GLY A 408 16.59 -19.47 -4.86
C GLY A 408 17.83 -18.65 -4.46
N ILE A 409 18.85 -19.32 -3.92
CA ILE A 409 20.05 -18.66 -3.37
C ILE A 409 20.89 -18.03 -4.48
N GLU A 410 21.08 -18.70 -5.62
CA GLU A 410 21.87 -18.16 -6.73
C GLU A 410 21.26 -16.89 -7.36
N GLY A 411 19.93 -16.78 -7.37
CA GLY A 411 19.22 -15.61 -7.90
C GLY A 411 19.36 -14.38 -6.99
N ALA A 412 19.18 -14.59 -5.69
CA ALA A 412 19.35 -13.53 -4.68
C ALA A 412 20.82 -13.10 -4.56
N GLU A 413 21.76 -14.03 -4.63
CA GLU A 413 23.20 -13.75 -4.67
C GLU A 413 23.60 -12.96 -5.93
N ARG A 414 22.99 -13.26 -7.08
CA ARG A 414 23.23 -12.51 -8.33
C ARG A 414 22.65 -11.09 -8.26
N GLU A 415 21.45 -10.93 -7.73
CA GLU A 415 20.85 -9.60 -7.53
C GLU A 415 21.65 -8.76 -6.53
N LYS A 416 22.14 -9.37 -5.44
CA LYS A 416 23.09 -8.75 -4.50
C LYS A 416 24.38 -8.33 -5.21
N ARG A 417 24.91 -9.17 -6.10
CA ARG A 417 26.14 -8.89 -6.87
C ARG A 417 25.96 -7.72 -7.85
N ASP A 418 24.83 -7.66 -8.55
CA ASP A 418 24.52 -6.58 -9.48
C ASP A 418 24.28 -5.25 -8.72
N ARG A 419 23.61 -5.28 -7.55
CA ARG A 419 23.46 -4.11 -6.66
C ARG A 419 24.80 -3.62 -6.10
N ARG A 420 25.69 -4.52 -5.67
CA ARG A 420 27.07 -4.19 -5.24
C ARG A 420 27.88 -3.56 -6.38
N ALA A 421 27.70 -4.02 -7.62
CA ALA A 421 28.37 -3.46 -8.79
C ALA A 421 27.87 -2.03 -9.11
N VAL A 422 26.56 -1.77 -9.01
CA VAL A 422 25.98 -0.43 -9.20
C VAL A 422 26.37 0.52 -8.07
N ALA A 423 26.36 0.05 -6.82
CA ALA A 423 26.82 0.84 -5.66
C ALA A 423 28.32 1.19 -5.78
N ARG A 424 29.18 0.25 -6.19
CA ARG A 424 30.60 0.55 -6.49
C ARG A 424 30.77 1.52 -7.65
N ALA A 425 30.00 1.38 -8.72
CA ALA A 425 30.07 2.30 -9.87
C ALA A 425 29.65 3.73 -9.48
N ASN A 426 28.74 3.88 -8.52
CA ASN A 426 28.34 5.18 -7.98
C ASN A 426 29.36 5.73 -6.96
N ARG A 427 29.98 4.89 -6.11
CA ARG A 427 31.04 5.32 -5.15
C ARG A 427 32.33 5.76 -5.83
N LEU A 428 32.75 5.06 -6.90
CA LEU A 428 33.89 5.47 -7.75
C LEU A 428 33.68 6.84 -8.44
N ARG A 429 32.44 7.34 -8.46
CA ARG A 429 32.10 8.67 -8.97
C ARG A 429 32.14 9.77 -7.90
N VAL A 430 32.12 9.41 -6.61
CA VAL A 430 32.02 10.35 -5.48
C VAL A 430 33.31 10.39 -4.65
N GLY A 431 34.23 9.42 -4.80
CA GLY A 431 35.57 9.50 -4.21
C GLY A 431 35.61 9.27 -2.70
N GLU A 432 34.72 8.41 -2.20
CA GLU A 432 34.68 8.02 -0.78
C GLU A 432 35.15 6.57 -0.64
N ASP A 433 36.31 6.39 -0.01
CA ASP A 433 36.88 5.11 0.41
C ASP A 433 36.46 4.87 1.88
N GLU A 434 35.40 4.10 2.11
CA GLU A 434 35.07 3.56 3.44
C GLU A 434 34.87 2.05 3.37
N GLU A 435 35.40 1.37 4.39
CA GLU A 435 35.50 -0.08 4.51
C GLU A 435 34.11 -0.77 4.62
N ASP A 436 34.00 -1.93 3.97
CA ASP A 436 32.75 -2.70 3.84
C ASP A 436 32.34 -3.34 5.20
N GLU A 437 31.45 -2.70 5.97
CA GLU A 437 30.66 -3.41 7.00
C GLU A 437 29.46 -4.14 6.35
N GLU A 438 29.36 -5.45 6.60
CA GLU A 438 28.27 -6.31 6.12
C GLU A 438 26.94 -5.97 6.81
N VAL A 439 26.20 -5.01 6.27
CA VAL A 439 24.82 -4.75 6.69
C VAL A 439 23.89 -5.80 6.10
N SER A 440 23.31 -6.66 6.96
CA SER A 440 22.30 -7.64 6.58
C SER A 440 20.97 -6.95 6.21
N GLU A 441 20.63 -6.89 4.91
CA GLU A 441 19.39 -6.28 4.40
C GLU A 441 18.08 -7.04 4.74
N GLU A 442 18.14 -8.10 5.54
CA GLU A 442 16.92 -8.72 6.11
C GLU A 442 16.39 -7.99 7.35
N GLY A 443 17.17 -7.04 7.89
CA GLY A 443 16.75 -6.12 8.94
C GLY A 443 15.91 -4.98 8.38
N ASP A 444 14.81 -4.65 9.05
CA ASP A 444 14.14 -3.38 8.78
C ASP A 444 15.06 -2.28 9.28
N SER A 445 15.40 -1.32 8.43
CA SER A 445 16.25 -0.19 8.83
C SER A 445 15.65 0.66 9.95
N SER A 446 14.41 0.37 10.39
CA SER A 446 13.83 0.87 11.64
C SER A 446 14.56 0.38 12.91
N GLU A 447 15.19 -0.81 12.90
CA GLU A 447 15.83 -1.38 14.09
C GLU A 447 17.03 -0.54 14.58
N GLY A 448 17.79 0.04 13.65
CA GLY A 448 18.93 0.91 13.97
C GLY A 448 18.58 2.38 14.22
N ARG A 449 17.32 2.79 14.07
CA ARG A 449 16.93 4.21 14.16
C ARG A 449 16.61 4.60 15.60
N VAL A 450 17.28 5.65 16.06
CA VAL A 450 17.12 6.21 17.41
C VAL A 450 15.75 6.88 17.49
N CYS A 451 14.93 6.44 18.45
CA CYS A 451 13.70 7.14 18.80
C CYS A 451 13.88 7.88 20.12
N ASP A 452 13.20 9.01 20.29
CA ASP A 452 13.15 9.70 21.57
C ASP A 452 12.32 8.91 22.61
N LYS A 453 12.26 9.45 23.83
CA LYS A 453 11.50 8.86 24.95
C LYS A 453 9.99 8.71 24.67
N GLU A 454 9.45 9.45 23.70
CA GLU A 454 8.05 9.38 23.27
C GLU A 454 7.86 8.40 22.10
N GLY A 455 8.95 7.82 21.59
CA GLY A 455 8.98 6.90 20.46
C GLY A 455 8.98 7.61 19.11
N VAL A 456 9.29 8.91 19.06
CA VAL A 456 9.38 9.66 17.80
C VAL A 456 10.75 9.43 17.16
N VAL A 457 10.73 9.10 15.88
CA VAL A 457 11.90 8.92 15.01
C VAL A 457 12.07 10.18 14.16
N ARG A 458 13.26 10.79 14.16
CA ARG A 458 13.59 12.00 13.40
C ARG A 458 14.92 11.80 12.66
N ASP A 459 14.90 10.99 11.62
CA ASP A 459 16.11 10.71 10.86
C ASP A 459 16.29 11.74 9.75
N GLY A 460 16.94 12.84 10.08
CA GLY A 460 17.52 13.78 9.13
C GLY A 460 19.05 13.72 9.22
N GLY A 461 19.66 12.69 8.65
CA GLY A 461 21.12 12.53 8.61
C GLY A 461 21.68 11.68 9.76
N TRP A 462 22.66 10.85 9.39
CA TRP A 462 23.70 10.39 10.30
C TRP A 462 24.17 11.58 11.16
N VAL A 463 24.00 11.52 12.47
CA VAL A 463 24.81 12.37 13.35
C VAL A 463 26.18 11.72 13.36
N GLY A 464 27.08 12.23 12.52
CA GLY A 464 28.51 11.98 12.69
C GLY A 464 28.84 12.35 14.13
N GLU A 465 29.45 11.42 14.85
CA GLU A 465 29.94 11.63 16.20
C GLU A 465 30.90 12.83 16.18
N GLY A 466 30.38 14.00 16.57
CA GLY A 466 31.21 15.10 17.00
C GLY A 466 31.72 14.72 18.39
N GLU A 467 32.97 14.30 18.46
CA GLU A 467 33.74 14.21 19.70
C GLU A 467 33.72 15.59 20.39
N GLY A 468 32.79 15.75 21.33
CA GLY A 468 32.80 16.80 22.32
C GLY A 468 33.27 16.21 23.65
N GLU A 469 34.57 16.06 23.81
CA GLU A 469 35.18 15.86 25.14
C GLU A 469 35.06 17.16 25.93
N GLU A 470 34.04 17.25 26.79
CA GLU A 470 34.12 18.08 28.00
C GLU A 470 34.95 17.32 29.03
N MET A 471 36.24 17.67 29.13
CA MET A 471 37.08 17.25 30.25
C MET A 471 37.09 18.36 31.30
N GLU A 472 36.21 18.23 32.30
CA GLU A 472 36.40 18.88 33.60
C GLU A 472 37.67 18.31 34.24
N VAL A 473 38.66 19.16 34.52
CA VAL A 473 39.77 18.83 35.42
C VAL A 473 39.68 19.77 36.60
N GLU A 474 39.33 19.18 37.75
CA GLU A 474 39.38 19.76 39.07
C GLU A 474 40.78 20.26 39.45
N GLU A 475 40.79 21.32 40.24
CA GLU A 475 41.93 21.93 40.94
C GLU A 475 42.82 20.90 41.64
N TRP A 476 44.15 20.99 41.42
CA TRP A 476 45.20 20.97 42.46
C TRP A 476 46.42 21.78 41.98
#